data_AF-A0A2G2YXA3-F1
#
_entry.id   AF-A0A2G2YXA3-F1
#
_cell.length_a   1.000
_cell.length_b   1.000
_cell.length_c   1.000
_cell.angle_alpha   90.00
_cell.angle_beta   90.00
_cell.angle_gamma   90.00
#
_symmetry.space_group_name_H-M   'P 1'
#
loop_
_entity.id
_entity.type
_entity.pdbx_description
1 polymer ?
#
loop_
_entity_poly.entity_id
_entity_poly.type
_entity_poly.pdbx_seq_one_letter_code
_entity_poly.pdbx_strand_id
1 'polypeptide(L)'
;MPTIIIWFLWKRRNTIRHNGAYQERKIFWEINDTIIKFVKVRFYFKVTGREWSKIVDELKSIRIHNSYKLIKWNPPKIGLLKGNTDGASKGNPGPTSIALCIRNHYGDLVVAQGNRIKDITSLEAEAMAILECLKFRTMNSISQIIVKSDS
;
A
#
# COMPACT_ATOMS: atom_id res chain seq x y z
N MET A 1 -18.86 -0.85 3.87
CA MET A 1 -20.27 -1.26 3.95
C MET A 1 -21.04 -1.10 2.64
N PRO A 2 -21.00 0.05 1.93
CA PRO A 2 -21.73 0.22 0.67
C PRO A 2 -21.34 -0.83 -0.39
N THR A 3 -20.06 -1.20 -0.47
CA THR A 3 -19.53 -2.19 -1.43
C THR A 3 -20.12 -3.59 -1.23
N ILE A 4 -20.36 -4.02 0.03
CA ILE A 4 -20.93 -5.34 0.33
C ILE A 4 -22.39 -5.40 -0.13
N ILE A 5 -23.16 -4.34 0.14
CA ILE A 5 -24.57 -4.24 -0.27
C ILE A 5 -24.67 -4.27 -1.80
N ILE A 6 -23.87 -3.44 -2.49
CA ILE A 6 -23.83 -3.38 -3.96
C ILE A 6 -23.45 -4.74 -4.56
N TRP A 7 -22.50 -5.45 -3.95
CA TRP A 7 -22.10 -6.79 -4.38
C TRP A 7 -23.26 -7.79 -4.35
N PHE A 8 -24.03 -7.85 -3.26
CA PHE A 8 -25.16 -8.79 -3.15
C PHE A 8 -26.34 -8.40 -4.04
N LEU A 9 -26.56 -7.10 -4.27
CA LEU A 9 -27.53 -6.64 -5.27
C LEU A 9 -27.12 -7.05 -6.69
N TRP A 10 -25.84 -6.89 -7.04
CA TRP A 10 -25.28 -7.35 -8.31
C TRP A 10 -25.39 -8.87 -8.46
N LYS A 11 -25.03 -9.63 -7.41
CA LYS A 11 -25.13 -11.10 -7.36
C LYS A 11 -26.54 -11.56 -7.65
N ARG A 12 -27.54 -10.98 -6.96
CA ARG A 12 -28.96 -11.26 -7.21
C ARG A 12 -29.33 -11.01 -8.67
N ARG A 13 -29.00 -9.82 -9.19
CA ARG A 13 -29.33 -9.44 -10.57
C ARG A 13 -28.80 -10.46 -11.57
N ASN A 14 -27.55 -10.91 -11.41
CA ASN A 14 -26.97 -11.89 -12.32
C ASN A 14 -27.55 -13.29 -12.14
N THR A 15 -27.86 -13.72 -10.92
CA THR A 15 -28.53 -15.01 -10.71
C THR A 15 -29.86 -15.06 -11.46
N ILE A 16 -30.67 -13.99 -11.40
CA ILE A 16 -31.93 -13.88 -12.15
C ILE A 16 -31.66 -13.88 -13.65
N ARG A 17 -30.66 -13.12 -14.11
CA ARG A 17 -30.27 -13.06 -15.53
C ARG A 17 -29.85 -14.41 -16.11
N HIS A 18 -29.26 -15.30 -15.30
CA HIS A 18 -28.83 -16.64 -15.70
C HIS A 18 -29.85 -17.73 -15.31
N ASN A 19 -31.15 -17.41 -15.35
CA ASN A 19 -32.27 -18.32 -15.09
C ASN A 19 -32.27 -18.98 -13.71
N GLY A 20 -31.58 -18.40 -12.73
CA GLY A 20 -31.63 -18.83 -11.33
C GLY A 20 -32.71 -18.10 -10.54
N ALA A 21 -33.20 -18.72 -9.47
CA ALA A 21 -34.11 -18.09 -8.52
C ALA A 21 -33.32 -17.47 -7.35
N TYR A 22 -33.68 -16.25 -6.96
CA TYR A 22 -33.04 -15.56 -5.82
C TYR A 22 -34.10 -14.86 -4.97
N GLN A 23 -34.37 -15.40 -3.78
CA GLN A 23 -35.35 -14.84 -2.85
C GLN A 23 -34.85 -13.52 -2.24
N GLU A 24 -35.75 -12.56 -2.08
CA GLU A 24 -35.40 -11.24 -1.55
C GLU A 24 -34.92 -11.29 -0.09
N ARG A 25 -35.59 -12.09 0.76
CA ARG A 25 -35.17 -12.32 2.15
C ARG A 25 -33.75 -12.88 2.28
N LYS A 26 -33.30 -13.65 1.28
CA LYS A 26 -31.95 -14.22 1.24
C LYS A 26 -30.87 -13.13 1.11
N ILE A 27 -31.16 -12.02 0.42
CA ILE A 27 -30.21 -10.90 0.27
C ILE A 27 -29.87 -10.33 1.64
N PHE A 28 -30.90 -10.00 2.44
CA PHE A 28 -30.72 -9.39 3.76
C PHE A 28 -29.93 -10.31 4.69
N TRP A 29 -30.22 -11.61 4.65
CA TRP A 29 -29.49 -12.60 5.43
C TRP A 29 -28.02 -12.71 4.98
N GLU A 30 -27.75 -12.82 3.67
CA GLU A 30 -26.39 -12.91 3.13
C GLU A 30 -25.56 -11.65 3.44
N ILE A 31 -26.16 -10.45 3.37
CA ILE A 31 -25.51 -9.19 3.73
C ILE A 31 -25.14 -9.19 5.22
N ASN A 32 -26.11 -9.47 6.10
CA ASN A 32 -25.89 -9.44 7.55
C ASN A 32 -24.85 -10.48 7.99
N ASP A 33 -24.96 -11.71 7.47
CA ASP A 33 -24.02 -12.79 7.77
C ASP A 33 -22.60 -12.46 7.29
N THR A 34 -22.46 -11.90 6.08
CA THR A 34 -21.16 -11.46 5.55
C THR A 34 -20.54 -10.38 6.41
N ILE A 35 -21.32 -9.41 6.87
CA ILE A 35 -20.86 -8.34 7.74
C ILE A 35 -20.40 -8.87 9.09
N ILE A 36 -21.20 -9.75 9.72
CA ILE A 36 -20.83 -10.40 11.00
C ILE A 36 -19.52 -11.18 10.86
N LYS A 37 -19.38 -11.97 9.79
CA LYS A 37 -18.15 -12.73 9.49
C LYS A 37 -16.96 -11.82 9.28
N PHE A 38 -17.12 -10.74 8.50
CA PHE A 38 -16.07 -9.78 8.25
C PHE A 38 -15.59 -9.12 9.56
N VAL A 39 -16.53 -8.74 10.42
CA VAL A 39 -16.24 -8.08 11.70
C VAL A 39 -15.50 -9.02 12.64
N LYS A 40 -15.96 -10.28 12.72
CA LYS A 40 -15.29 -11.33 13.49
C LYS A 40 -13.84 -11.54 13.03
N VAL A 41 -13.60 -11.59 11.72
CA VAL A 41 -12.25 -11.86 11.17
C VAL A 41 -11.35 -10.63 11.28
N ARG A 42 -11.85 -9.44 10.94
CA ARG A 42 -11.03 -8.23 10.82
C ARG A 42 -10.79 -7.52 12.15
N PHE A 43 -11.75 -7.58 13.06
CA PHE A 43 -11.72 -6.86 14.34
C PHE A 43 -11.70 -7.78 15.56
N TYR A 44 -11.71 -9.10 15.35
CA TYR A 44 -11.80 -10.09 16.43
C TYR A 44 -13.01 -9.86 17.36
N PHE A 45 -14.06 -9.23 16.84
CA PHE A 45 -15.25 -8.84 17.59
C PHE A 45 -16.43 -9.74 17.22
N LYS A 46 -17.09 -10.31 18.23
CA LYS A 46 -18.24 -11.20 18.03
C LYS A 46 -19.53 -10.39 18.14
N VAL A 47 -20.21 -10.22 17.00
CA VAL A 47 -21.54 -9.61 16.97
C VAL A 47 -22.59 -10.63 17.44
N THR A 48 -23.47 -10.23 18.35
CA THR A 48 -24.49 -11.12 18.94
C THR A 48 -25.84 -11.04 18.22
N GLY A 49 -26.22 -9.85 17.74
CA GLY A 49 -27.43 -9.64 16.97
C GLY A 49 -27.32 -10.07 15.51
N ARG A 50 -28.41 -10.62 14.94
CA ARG A 50 -28.52 -10.92 13.49
C ARG A 50 -29.39 -9.91 12.72
N GLU A 51 -30.08 -9.05 13.44
CA GLU A 51 -30.89 -7.96 12.88
C GLU A 51 -30.00 -6.76 12.57
N TRP A 52 -30.31 -6.05 11.48
CA TRP A 52 -29.49 -4.94 11.00
C TRP A 52 -29.26 -3.86 12.06
N SER A 53 -30.30 -3.47 12.80
CA SER A 53 -30.20 -2.47 13.87
C SER A 53 -29.20 -2.87 14.95
N LYS A 54 -29.31 -4.10 15.47
CA LYS A 54 -28.40 -4.64 16.49
C LYS A 54 -26.96 -4.75 15.98
N ILE A 55 -26.77 -5.21 14.74
CA ILE A 55 -25.45 -5.24 14.11
C ILE A 55 -24.87 -3.83 14.09
N VAL A 56 -25.62 -2.84 13.62
CA VAL A 56 -25.16 -1.44 13.54
C VAL A 56 -24.81 -0.88 14.92
N ASP A 57 -25.62 -1.13 15.94
CA ASP A 57 -25.38 -0.63 17.30
C ASP A 57 -24.14 -1.27 17.93
N GLU A 58 -23.95 -2.58 17.76
CA GLU A 58 -22.74 -3.26 18.19
C GLU A 58 -21.51 -2.75 17.44
N LEU A 59 -21.59 -2.53 16.12
CA LEU A 59 -20.49 -1.96 15.34
C LEU A 59 -20.09 -0.55 15.78
N LYS A 60 -21.04 0.29 16.18
CA LYS A 60 -20.75 1.63 16.74
C LYS A 60 -19.98 1.55 18.05
N SER A 61 -20.16 0.48 18.82
CA SER A 61 -19.44 0.26 20.09
C SER A 61 -18.01 -0.23 19.91
N ILE A 62 -17.65 -0.72 18.71
CA ILE A 62 -16.29 -1.18 18.43
C ILE A 62 -15.33 0.00 18.44
N ARG A 63 -14.47 0.05 19.46
CA ARG A 63 -13.31 0.95 19.48
C ARG A 63 -12.17 0.28 18.73
N ILE A 64 -11.93 0.72 17.50
CA ILE A 64 -10.79 0.26 16.72
C ILE A 64 -9.54 0.93 17.28
N HIS A 65 -8.73 0.19 18.03
CA HIS A 65 -7.38 0.62 18.39
C HIS A 65 -6.48 0.51 17.15
N ASN A 66 -6.52 1.53 16.30
CA ASN A 66 -5.56 1.66 15.20
C ASN A 66 -4.20 2.06 15.80
N SER A 67 -3.29 1.10 15.95
CA SER A 67 -1.89 1.43 16.16
C SER A 67 -1.31 1.89 14.82
N TYR A 68 -0.93 3.16 14.74
CA TYR A 68 -0.12 3.65 13.63
C TYR A 68 1.25 4.00 14.18
N LYS A 69 2.29 3.61 13.46
CA LYS A 69 3.66 4.08 13.73
C LYS A 69 3.91 5.27 12.83
N LEU A 70 4.05 6.46 13.39
CA LEU A 70 4.49 7.62 12.62
C LEU A 70 5.95 7.39 12.19
N ILE A 71 6.17 7.11 10.92
CA ILE A 71 7.52 7.00 10.35
C ILE A 71 7.89 8.37 9.79
N LYS A 72 8.71 9.11 10.53
CA LYS A 72 9.27 10.38 10.07
C LYS A 72 10.63 10.15 9.44
N TRP A 73 10.88 10.75 8.28
CA TRP A 73 12.23 10.82 7.73
C TRP A 73 13.09 11.72 8.62
N ASN A 74 14.23 11.20 9.06
CA ASN A 74 15.19 11.94 9.87
C ASN A 74 16.44 12.21 9.03
N PRO A 75 17.06 13.40 9.11
CA PRO A 75 18.32 13.67 8.43
C PRO A 75 19.45 12.74 8.95
N PRO A 76 20.50 12.53 8.15
CA PRO A 76 21.69 11.81 8.61
C PRO A 76 22.48 12.62 9.66
N LYS A 77 23.46 11.99 10.31
CA LYS A 77 24.39 12.68 11.22
C LYS A 77 25.24 13.69 10.44
N ILE A 78 25.78 14.70 11.13
CA ILE A 78 26.70 15.70 10.56
C ILE A 78 27.84 15.02 9.81
N GLY A 79 28.17 15.54 8.63
CA GLY A 79 29.23 15.01 7.76
C GLY A 79 28.81 13.80 6.91
N LEU A 80 27.56 13.36 7.00
CA LEU A 80 27.01 12.29 6.17
C LEU A 80 25.96 12.81 5.20
N LEU A 81 25.89 12.15 4.05
CA LEU A 81 24.79 12.29 3.11
C LEU A 81 23.85 11.10 3.19
N LYS A 82 22.57 11.32 2.89
CA LYS A 82 21.56 10.25 2.79
C LYS A 82 20.94 10.26 1.41
N GLY A 83 21.18 9.19 0.65
CA GLY A 83 20.61 8.97 -0.67
C GLY A 83 19.40 8.05 -0.60
N ASN A 84 18.24 8.56 -1.01
CA ASN A 84 17.05 7.77 -1.28
C ASN A 84 17.05 7.38 -2.77
N THR A 85 16.84 6.11 -3.08
CA THR A 85 16.89 5.58 -4.46
C THR A 85 15.63 4.76 -4.75
N ASP A 86 15.17 4.81 -5.99
CA ASP A 86 14.00 4.06 -6.47
C ASP A 86 14.22 3.69 -7.95
N GLY A 87 13.88 2.45 -8.29
CA GLY A 87 13.91 1.91 -9.65
C GLY A 87 12.54 1.40 -10.07
N ALA A 88 12.03 1.91 -11.19
CA ALA A 88 10.70 1.54 -11.69
C ALA A 88 10.78 0.92 -13.09
N SER A 89 10.16 -0.24 -13.27
CA SER A 89 9.99 -0.90 -14.58
C SER A 89 8.52 -1.21 -14.86
N LYS A 90 8.04 -0.87 -16.06
CA LYS A 90 6.69 -1.21 -16.53
C LYS A 90 6.70 -2.53 -17.32
N GLY A 91 6.87 -3.64 -16.60
CA GLY A 91 6.98 -4.99 -17.18
C GLY A 91 8.07 -5.80 -16.49
N ASN A 92 8.36 -7.00 -17.00
CA ASN A 92 9.44 -7.83 -16.48
C ASN A 92 10.09 -8.69 -17.59
N PRO A 93 10.94 -8.12 -18.47
CA PRO A 93 11.42 -6.73 -18.50
C PRO A 93 10.45 -5.76 -19.18
N GLY A 94 10.68 -4.45 -19.02
CA GLY A 94 9.90 -3.42 -19.71
C GLY A 94 10.47 -2.01 -19.53
N PRO A 95 9.74 -0.98 -19.98
CA PRO A 95 10.14 0.42 -19.86
C PRO A 95 10.62 0.81 -18.46
N THR A 96 11.92 1.11 -18.33
CA THR A 96 12.56 1.28 -17.01
C THR A 96 13.17 2.66 -16.77
N SER A 97 12.98 3.21 -15.58
CA SER A 97 13.64 4.43 -15.08
C SER A 97 14.21 4.22 -13.69
N ILE A 98 15.24 4.99 -13.36
CA ILE A 98 15.82 5.07 -12.01
C ILE A 98 15.77 6.51 -11.52
N ALA A 99 15.67 6.69 -10.21
CA ALA A 99 15.72 7.99 -9.56
C ALA A 99 16.51 7.92 -8.24
N LEU A 100 17.13 9.04 -7.89
CA LEU A 100 17.78 9.22 -6.59
C LEU A 100 17.63 10.65 -6.09
N CYS A 101 17.55 10.80 -4.77
CA CYS A 101 17.56 12.07 -4.05
C CYS A 101 18.55 11.99 -2.90
N ILE A 102 19.56 12.86 -2.89
CA ILE A 102 20.61 12.90 -1.85
C ILE A 102 20.41 14.16 -1.01
N ARG A 103 20.37 13.98 0.31
CA ARG A 103 20.21 15.05 1.29
C ARG A 103 21.36 15.12 2.29
N ASN A 104 21.67 16.32 2.75
CA ASN A 104 22.67 16.57 3.80
C ASN A 104 22.08 16.38 5.21
N HIS A 105 22.88 16.64 6.25
CA HIS A 105 22.49 16.55 7.66
C HIS A 105 21.52 17.64 8.13
N TYR A 106 21.35 18.73 7.38
CA TYR A 106 20.28 19.71 7.60
C TYR A 106 18.94 19.24 7.00
N GLY A 107 18.98 18.23 6.13
CA GLY A 107 17.82 17.72 5.39
C GLY A 107 17.65 18.36 4.01
N ASP A 108 18.54 19.28 3.63
CA ASP A 108 18.50 19.96 2.34
C ASP A 108 18.80 18.97 1.22
N LEU A 109 18.10 19.14 0.10
CA LEU A 109 18.34 18.40 -1.12
C LEU A 109 19.62 18.90 -1.78
N VAL A 110 20.64 18.04 -1.84
CA VAL A 110 21.92 18.35 -2.49
C VAL A 110 21.87 17.93 -3.95
N VAL A 111 21.26 16.77 -4.23
CA VAL A 111 21.12 16.23 -5.58
C VAL A 111 19.77 15.54 -5.74
N ALA A 112 19.15 15.74 -6.89
CA ALA A 112 18.07 14.91 -7.38
C ALA A 112 18.35 14.54 -8.83
N GLN A 113 18.17 13.28 -9.17
CA GLN A 113 18.36 12.76 -10.52
C GLN A 113 17.26 11.75 -10.84
N GLY A 114 16.80 11.75 -12.08
CA GLY A 114 15.87 10.77 -12.62
C GLY A 114 16.19 10.52 -14.09
N ASN A 115 16.48 9.28 -14.44
CA ASN A 115 16.89 8.91 -15.79
C ASN A 115 16.07 7.72 -16.29
N ARG A 116 15.72 7.76 -17.58
CA ARG A 116 15.34 6.55 -18.31
C ARG A 116 16.59 5.72 -18.57
N ILE A 117 16.50 4.42 -18.35
CA ILE A 117 17.58 3.48 -18.67
C ILE A 117 17.07 2.41 -19.63
N LYS A 118 17.97 1.51 -20.03
CA LYS A 118 17.61 0.33 -20.83
C LYS A 118 16.51 -0.47 -20.12
N ASP A 119 15.64 -1.08 -20.90
CA ASP A 119 14.52 -1.85 -20.38
C ASP A 119 15.03 -3.12 -19.69
N ILE A 120 14.73 -3.25 -18.41
CA ILE A 120 15.18 -4.32 -17.51
C ILE A 120 14.04 -4.72 -16.56
N THR A 121 14.29 -5.70 -15.71
CA THR A 121 13.35 -6.12 -14.66
C THR A 121 13.22 -5.06 -13.56
N SER A 122 12.14 -5.10 -12.78
CA SER A 122 11.96 -4.18 -11.64
C SER A 122 13.09 -4.32 -10.61
N LEU A 123 13.51 -5.55 -10.32
CA LEU A 123 14.61 -5.81 -9.38
C LEU A 123 15.95 -5.23 -9.87
N GLU A 124 16.25 -5.36 -11.16
CA GLU A 124 17.44 -4.76 -11.74
C GLU A 124 17.36 -3.23 -11.75
N ALA A 125 16.17 -2.65 -11.99
CA ALA A 125 15.97 -1.20 -11.91
C ALA A 125 16.37 -0.64 -10.53
N GLU A 126 15.93 -1.31 -9.47
CA GLU A 126 16.20 -0.94 -8.08
C GLU A 126 17.69 -1.04 -7.76
N ALA A 127 18.32 -2.16 -8.15
CA ALA A 127 19.76 -2.34 -8.01
C ALA A 127 20.56 -1.27 -8.78
N MET A 128 20.09 -0.88 -9.97
CA MET A 128 20.72 0.17 -10.78
C MET A 128 20.57 1.56 -10.15
N ALA A 129 19.43 1.86 -9.49
CA ALA A 129 19.24 3.11 -8.77
C ALA A 129 20.21 3.22 -7.58
N ILE A 130 20.41 2.13 -6.83
CA ILE A 130 21.42 2.04 -5.76
C ILE A 130 22.82 2.25 -6.32
N LEU A 131 23.16 1.56 -7.41
CA LEU A 131 24.47 1.67 -8.06
C LEU A 131 24.77 3.11 -8.49
N GLU A 132 23.79 3.82 -9.05
CA GLU A 132 23.96 5.21 -9.49
C GLU A 132 24.24 6.15 -8.31
N CYS A 133 23.58 5.94 -7.17
CA CYS A 133 23.86 6.67 -5.94
C CYS A 133 25.28 6.42 -5.41
N LEU A 134 25.78 5.18 -5.52
CA LEU A 134 27.15 4.84 -5.12
C LEU A 134 28.20 5.41 -6.10
N LYS A 135 27.90 5.47 -7.40
CA LYS A 135 28.77 6.15 -8.37
C LYS A 135 28.87 7.64 -8.07
N PHE A 136 27.75 8.30 -7.76
CA PHE A 136 27.74 9.70 -7.35
C PHE A 136 28.68 9.95 -6.17
N ARG A 137 28.63 9.06 -5.14
CA ARG A 137 29.54 9.13 -4.00
C ARG A 137 31.01 9.10 -4.45
N THR A 138 31.39 8.13 -5.28
CA THR A 138 32.77 7.97 -5.74
C THR A 138 33.24 9.16 -6.59
N MET A 139 32.41 9.63 -7.52
CA MET A 139 32.74 10.74 -8.42
C MET A 139 32.93 12.08 -7.71
N ASN A 140 32.26 12.28 -6.56
CA ASN A 140 32.35 13.51 -5.77
C ASN A 140 33.25 13.36 -4.53
N SER A 141 34.07 12.30 -4.47
CA SER A 141 34.98 12.02 -3.35
C SER A 141 34.30 12.03 -1.98
N ILE A 142 33.04 11.59 -1.91
CA ILE A 142 32.26 11.54 -0.66
C ILE A 142 32.72 10.32 0.15
N SER A 143 33.24 10.55 1.35
CA SER A 143 33.75 9.49 2.22
C SER A 143 32.66 8.48 2.60
N GLN A 144 31.45 8.92 2.91
CA GLN A 144 30.37 8.06 3.37
C GLN A 144 28.99 8.59 2.95
N ILE A 145 28.14 7.67 2.48
CA ILE A 145 26.73 7.93 2.15
C ILE A 145 25.85 6.82 2.75
N ILE A 146 24.70 7.19 3.31
CA ILE A 146 23.67 6.25 3.75
C ILE A 146 22.68 6.08 2.60
N VAL A 147 22.58 4.89 2.01
CA VAL A 147 21.61 4.59 0.97
C VAL A 147 20.32 4.03 1.58
N LYS A 148 19.17 4.41 1.04
CA LYS A 148 17.82 3.95 1.41
C LYS A 148 17.03 3.63 0.16
N SER A 149 16.61 2.37 0.02
CA SER A 149 15.67 1.86 -0.97
C SER A 149 14.52 1.18 -0.23
N ASP A 150 13.37 1.07 -0.88
CA ASP A 150 12.17 0.36 -0.46
C ASP A 150 12.09 -1.08 -1.00
N SER A 151 13.05 -1.49 -1.83
CA SER A 151 13.32 -2.90 -2.19
C SER A 151 13.96 -3.72 -1.08
#